data_AF-A0A6G0VKF4-F1
#
_entry.id   AF-A0A6G0VKF4-F1
#
_cell.length_a   1.000
_cell.length_b   1.000
_cell.length_c   1.000
_cell.angle_alpha   90.00
_cell.angle_beta   90.00
_cell.angle_gamma   90.00
#
_symmetry.space_group_name_H-M   'P 1'
#
loop_
_entity.id
_entity.type
_entity.pdbx_description
1 polymer ?
#
loop_
_entity_poly.entity_id
_entity_poly.type
_entity_poly.pdbx_seq_one_letter_code
_entity_poly.pdbx_strand_id
1 'polypeptide(L)'
;MPIVKVSDKEKIRLLKVVNNQKPLTCAFRSWELCEYPFLPQNTSHSWKVKTSNKLEKPRYVIVGFQTGRKNSSNKTMSHFDHCKIKNLKVYLNAEVFPYEDFLSDFTKNKLATARTYVEFQKSYYGYDEVTPLLNRSDFKNLCPIIVVDMSKQNGNVKMSTVDLRIELEADEAFPASTSAYCLILHDQIITYNPFNGEVRTL
;
A
#
# COMPACT_ATOMS: atom_id res chain seq x y z
N MET A 1 26.97 27.97 -15.13
CA MET A 1 25.92 26.92 -15.19
C MET A 1 25.44 26.79 -16.62
N PRO A 2 25.41 25.60 -17.22
CA PRO A 2 24.84 25.43 -18.56
C PRO A 2 23.33 25.62 -18.51
N ILE A 3 22.79 26.40 -19.45
CA ILE A 3 21.35 26.59 -19.62
C ILE A 3 20.87 25.57 -20.63
N VAL A 4 20.21 24.51 -20.16
CA VAL A 4 19.59 23.51 -21.03
C VAL A 4 18.27 24.10 -21.54
N LYS A 5 18.17 24.35 -22.85
CA LYS A 5 16.94 24.80 -23.52
C LYS A 5 16.38 23.69 -24.40
N VAL A 6 15.06 23.56 -24.40
CA VAL A 6 14.34 22.65 -25.31
C VAL A 6 14.50 23.16 -26.74
N SER A 7 14.67 22.26 -27.71
CA SER A 7 14.76 22.65 -29.12
C SER A 7 13.44 23.25 -29.62
N ASP A 8 13.51 24.20 -30.56
CA ASP A 8 12.32 24.87 -31.08
C ASP A 8 11.34 23.90 -31.76
N LYS A 9 11.86 22.82 -32.37
CA LYS A 9 11.06 21.75 -32.95
C LYS A 9 10.17 21.06 -31.91
N GLU A 10 10.75 20.71 -30.76
CA GLU A 10 10.01 20.08 -29.66
C GLU A 10 9.04 21.07 -29.01
N LYS A 11 9.44 22.33 -28.89
CA LYS A 11 8.57 23.40 -28.38
C LYS A 11 7.31 23.58 -29.24
N ILE A 12 7.45 23.64 -30.57
CA ILE A 12 6.31 23.75 -31.50
C ILE A 12 5.40 22.51 -31.38
N ARG A 13 5.99 21.31 -31.23
CA ARG A 13 5.23 20.07 -31.05
C ARG A 13 4.38 20.11 -29.77
N LEU A 14 4.96 20.51 -28.64
CA LEU A 14 4.25 20.62 -27.37
C LEU A 14 3.17 21.70 -27.41
N LEU A 15 3.44 22.85 -28.02
CA LEU A 15 2.44 23.91 -28.19
C LEU A 15 1.22 23.46 -28.99
N LYS A 16 1.38 22.59 -30.00
CA LYS A 16 0.25 21.98 -30.71
C LYS A 16 -0.59 21.07 -29.79
N VAL A 17 0.05 20.30 -28.91
CA VAL A 17 -0.65 19.46 -27.94
C VAL A 17 -1.45 20.30 -26.95
N VAL A 18 -0.86 21.39 -26.44
CA VAL A 18 -1.54 22.33 -25.53
C VAL A 18 -2.73 23.01 -26.22
N ASN A 19 -2.53 23.50 -27.46
CA ASN A 19 -3.57 24.19 -28.21
C ASN A 19 -4.74 23.28 -28.64
N ASN A 20 -4.53 21.97 -28.73
CA ASN A 20 -5.59 21.03 -29.06
C ASN A 20 -6.62 20.85 -27.93
N GLN A 21 -6.35 21.37 -26.71
CA GLN A 21 -7.26 21.34 -25.54
C GLN A 21 -7.81 19.95 -25.18
N LYS A 22 -7.19 18.88 -25.67
CA LYS A 22 -7.62 17.51 -25.38
C LYS A 22 -7.07 17.11 -24.01
N PRO A 23 -7.92 16.67 -23.08
CA PRO A 23 -7.44 16.11 -21.82
C PRO A 23 -6.55 14.89 -22.08
N LEU A 24 -5.40 14.86 -21.41
CA LEU A 24 -4.47 13.75 -21.41
C LEU A 24 -4.88 12.77 -20.33
N THR A 25 -5.13 11.53 -20.72
CA THR A 25 -5.42 10.44 -19.78
C THR A 25 -4.11 9.89 -19.23
N CYS A 26 -3.96 9.92 -17.91
CA CYS A 26 -2.76 9.48 -17.21
C CYS A 26 -3.14 8.40 -16.19
N ALA A 27 -2.38 7.31 -16.17
CA ALA A 27 -2.41 6.38 -15.05
C ALA A 27 -1.76 7.05 -13.83
N PHE A 28 -2.42 6.99 -12.69
CA PHE A 28 -1.98 7.60 -11.45
C PHE A 28 -2.16 6.60 -10.30
N ARG A 29 -1.23 6.61 -9.35
CA ARG A 29 -1.37 5.82 -8.13
C ARG A 29 -1.64 6.75 -6.96
N SER A 30 -2.84 6.67 -6.42
CA SER A 30 -3.18 7.33 -5.18
C SER A 30 -2.93 6.40 -4.01
N TRP A 31 -2.74 6.99 -2.83
CA TRP A 31 -2.53 6.26 -1.60
C TRP A 31 -3.36 6.88 -0.48
N GLU A 32 -3.83 6.05 0.43
CA GLU A 32 -4.58 6.45 1.61
C GLU A 32 -4.05 5.70 2.82
N LEU A 33 -3.81 6.42 3.91
CA LEU A 33 -3.37 5.85 5.17
C LEU A 33 -4.55 5.82 6.16
N CYS A 34 -4.90 4.63 6.61
CA CYS A 34 -5.85 4.42 7.69
C CYS A 34 -5.09 3.98 8.95
N GLU A 35 -5.48 4.50 10.11
CA GLU A 35 -4.93 4.14 11.41
C GLU A 35 -6.00 3.48 12.27
N TYR A 36 -5.64 2.38 12.93
CA TYR A 36 -6.36 1.82 14.07
C TYR A 36 -5.56 2.14 15.34
N PRO A 37 -5.98 3.12 16.14
CA PRO A 37 -5.11 3.73 17.15
C PRO A 37 -4.76 2.78 18.31
N PHE A 38 -5.66 1.87 18.68
CA PHE A 38 -5.47 0.96 19.81
C PHE A 38 -6.02 -0.42 19.50
N LEU A 39 -5.17 -1.36 19.11
CA LEU A 39 -5.56 -2.76 18.96
C LEU A 39 -5.95 -3.33 20.34
N PRO A 40 -7.06 -4.11 20.42
CA PRO A 40 -7.39 -4.83 21.64
C PRO A 40 -6.31 -5.88 21.94
N GLN A 41 -6.07 -6.16 23.22
CA GLN A 41 -5.08 -7.14 23.69
C GLN A 41 -5.56 -8.60 23.52
N ASN A 42 -6.07 -8.91 22.33
CA ASN A 42 -6.50 -10.23 21.93
C ASN A 42 -5.47 -10.85 20.97
N THR A 43 -5.57 -12.14 20.72
CA THR A 43 -4.76 -12.85 19.71
C THR A 43 -5.33 -12.70 18.30
N SER A 44 -6.61 -12.35 18.16
CA SER A 44 -7.25 -12.08 16.88
C SER A 44 -8.10 -10.82 16.92
N HIS A 45 -8.12 -10.09 15.80
CA HIS A 45 -8.91 -8.88 15.64
C HIS A 45 -9.36 -8.71 14.19
N SER A 46 -10.59 -8.24 14.01
CA SER A 46 -11.16 -7.90 12.70
C SER A 46 -11.36 -6.39 12.62
N TRP A 47 -10.64 -5.74 11.72
CA TRP A 47 -10.66 -4.31 11.51
C TRP A 47 -11.34 -3.97 10.19
N LYS A 48 -12.45 -3.23 10.25
CA LYS A 48 -13.08 -2.60 9.08
C LYS A 48 -12.33 -1.32 8.76
N VAL A 49 -11.57 -1.31 7.67
CA VAL A 49 -10.67 -0.21 7.31
C VAL A 49 -11.45 0.89 6.61
N LYS A 50 -12.18 0.54 5.56
CA LYS A 50 -12.87 1.51 4.71
C LYS A 50 -14.09 0.87 4.07
N THR A 51 -15.18 1.63 4.01
CA THR A 51 -16.35 1.32 3.18
C THR A 51 -16.62 2.55 2.31
N SER A 52 -16.42 2.46 1.00
CA SER A 52 -16.55 3.61 0.08
C SER A 52 -17.37 3.27 -1.16
N ASN A 53 -18.17 4.22 -1.61
CA ASN A 53 -18.92 4.13 -2.87
C ASN A 53 -18.09 4.59 -4.08
N LYS A 54 -16.87 5.10 -3.86
CA LYS A 54 -15.97 5.50 -4.94
C LYS A 54 -15.32 4.28 -5.57
N LEU A 55 -15.30 4.24 -6.90
CA LEU A 55 -14.78 3.15 -7.71
C LEU A 55 -13.24 3.15 -7.73
N GLU A 56 -12.62 3.02 -6.56
CA GLU A 56 -11.17 2.95 -6.43
C GLU A 56 -10.77 1.48 -6.35
N LYS A 57 -10.00 0.98 -7.32
CA LYS A 57 -9.50 -0.41 -7.29
C LYS A 57 -8.25 -0.47 -6.40
N PRO A 58 -8.33 -0.96 -5.14
CA PRO A 58 -7.13 -1.11 -4.33
C PRO A 58 -6.28 -2.22 -4.94
N ARG A 59 -5.01 -1.93 -5.22
CA ARG A 59 -4.08 -2.90 -5.78
C ARG A 59 -3.21 -3.54 -4.70
N TYR A 60 -2.76 -2.74 -3.75
CA TYR A 60 -1.96 -3.22 -2.62
C TYR A 60 -2.52 -2.69 -1.32
N VAL A 61 -2.42 -3.52 -0.28
CA VAL A 61 -2.61 -3.12 1.11
C VAL A 61 -1.32 -3.43 1.85
N ILE A 62 -0.78 -2.42 2.52
CA ILE A 62 0.44 -2.54 3.31
C ILE A 62 0.08 -2.29 4.76
N VAL A 63 0.33 -3.28 5.61
CA VAL A 63 -0.01 -3.24 7.04
C VAL A 63 1.26 -3.20 7.87
N GLY A 64 1.27 -2.33 8.88
CA GLY A 64 2.37 -2.24 9.85
C GLY A 64 1.84 -1.93 11.25
N PHE A 65 2.60 -2.33 12.27
CA PHE A 65 2.22 -2.14 13.67
C PHE A 65 3.27 -1.34 14.42
N GLN A 66 2.84 -0.53 15.39
CA GLN A 66 3.75 0.18 16.28
C GLN A 66 3.26 0.12 17.72
N THR A 67 4.13 -0.29 18.64
CA THR A 67 3.79 -0.44 20.07
C THR A 67 4.45 0.65 20.91
N GLY A 68 3.62 1.49 21.54
CA GLY A 68 4.04 2.47 22.55
C GLY A 68 5.03 3.52 22.02
N ARG A 69 4.94 3.86 20.72
CA ARG A 69 5.78 4.90 20.09
C ARG A 69 5.08 6.25 19.98
N LYS A 70 3.75 6.25 19.92
CA LYS A 70 2.95 7.49 19.84
C LYS A 70 3.21 8.33 21.09
N ASN A 71 3.64 9.58 20.89
CA ASN A 71 3.99 10.54 21.96
C ASN A 71 5.16 10.12 22.87
N SER A 72 6.05 9.22 22.43
CA SER A 72 7.25 8.84 23.18
C SER A 72 8.51 9.37 22.49
N SER A 73 9.28 10.22 23.17
CA SER A 73 10.57 10.74 22.66
C SER A 73 11.69 9.69 22.66
N ASN A 74 11.53 8.61 23.41
CA ASN A 74 12.59 7.62 23.67
C ASN A 74 12.61 6.47 22.64
N LYS A 75 11.66 6.45 21.71
CA LYS A 75 11.54 5.39 20.69
C LYS A 75 11.42 6.00 19.29
N THR A 76 12.15 5.42 18.34
CA THR A 76 12.14 5.87 16.95
C THR A 76 10.79 5.57 16.28
N MET A 77 10.07 6.61 15.84
CA MET A 77 8.78 6.51 15.15
C MET A 77 8.83 5.84 13.77
N SER A 78 10.00 5.71 13.15
CA SER A 78 10.13 5.04 11.85
C SER A 78 10.14 3.52 11.94
N HIS A 79 10.23 2.93 13.14
CA HIS A 79 10.30 1.48 13.31
C HIS A 79 8.91 0.87 13.48
N PHE A 80 8.74 -0.31 12.90
CA PHE A 80 7.54 -1.14 13.04
C PHE A 80 7.84 -2.40 13.86
N ASP A 81 6.83 -2.91 14.55
CA ASP A 81 6.89 -4.14 15.33
C ASP A 81 6.21 -5.27 14.57
N HIS A 82 6.73 -6.49 14.71
CA HIS A 82 6.16 -7.66 14.06
C HIS A 82 4.91 -8.19 14.79
N CYS A 83 4.67 -7.76 16.04
CA CYS A 83 3.54 -8.16 16.90
C CYS A 83 3.23 -9.66 16.95
N LYS A 84 4.21 -10.50 16.61
CA LYS A 84 4.09 -11.96 16.43
C LYS A 84 2.88 -12.35 15.57
N ILE A 85 2.64 -11.60 14.48
CA ILE A 85 1.58 -11.91 13.52
C ILE A 85 1.83 -13.28 12.91
N LYS A 86 0.82 -14.15 13.02
CA LYS A 86 0.82 -15.51 12.50
C LYS A 86 0.11 -15.57 11.16
N ASN A 87 -1.01 -14.86 11.01
CA ASN A 87 -1.81 -14.80 9.79
C ASN A 87 -2.42 -13.41 9.60
N LEU A 88 -2.57 -12.99 8.35
CA LEU A 88 -3.22 -11.74 7.97
C LEU A 88 -4.04 -11.98 6.71
N LYS A 89 -5.33 -11.67 6.78
CA LYS A 89 -6.26 -11.77 5.65
C LYS A 89 -6.90 -10.43 5.38
N VAL A 90 -6.92 -10.04 4.11
CA VAL A 90 -7.59 -8.84 3.62
C VAL A 90 -8.81 -9.29 2.84
N TYR A 91 -9.97 -8.88 3.30
CA TYR A 91 -11.25 -9.07 2.65
C TYR A 91 -11.56 -7.82 1.85
N LEU A 92 -11.75 -8.02 0.55
CA LEU A 92 -12.27 -7.00 -0.35
C LEU A 92 -13.65 -7.47 -0.80
N ASN A 93 -14.69 -6.87 -0.23
CA ASN A 93 -16.07 -7.33 -0.37
C ASN A 93 -16.21 -8.81 0.06
N ALA A 94 -16.36 -9.71 -0.91
CA ALA A 94 -16.49 -11.16 -0.68
C ALA A 94 -15.21 -11.94 -1.03
N GLU A 95 -14.20 -11.30 -1.61
CA GLU A 95 -12.92 -11.94 -1.97
C GLU A 95 -11.90 -11.79 -0.84
N VAL A 96 -11.03 -12.78 -0.69
CA VAL A 96 -10.02 -12.84 0.38
C VAL A 96 -8.62 -12.92 -0.23
N PHE A 97 -7.70 -12.11 0.31
CA PHE A 97 -6.31 -12.02 -0.12
C PHE A 97 -5.35 -12.05 1.09
N PRO A 98 -4.21 -12.73 1.00
CA PRO A 98 -3.91 -13.78 0.02
C PRO A 98 -4.88 -14.97 0.14
N TYR A 99 -5.06 -15.74 -0.93
CA TYR A 99 -5.91 -16.94 -0.92
C TYR A 99 -5.33 -18.06 -0.03
N GLU A 100 -4.01 -18.13 0.05
CA GLU A 100 -3.29 -19.01 0.96
C GLU A 100 -3.06 -18.30 2.30
N ASP A 101 -3.08 -19.06 3.40
CA ASP A 101 -2.79 -18.50 4.72
C ASP A 101 -1.38 -17.90 4.76
N PHE A 102 -1.30 -16.67 5.27
CA PHE A 102 -0.07 -15.92 5.42
C PHE A 102 0.72 -16.45 6.62
N LEU A 103 1.21 -17.70 6.55
CA LEU A 103 1.90 -18.40 7.63
C LEU A 103 3.28 -17.78 7.92
N SER A 104 3.28 -16.66 8.65
CA SER A 104 4.48 -16.00 9.13
C SER A 104 4.88 -16.60 10.46
N ASP A 105 6.05 -17.23 10.52
CA ASP A 105 6.60 -17.74 11.77
C ASP A 105 7.92 -17.00 12.04
N PHE A 106 7.82 -15.96 12.88
CA PHE A 106 8.97 -15.14 13.29
C PHE A 106 9.95 -15.94 14.18
N THR A 107 9.51 -17.02 14.82
CA THR A 107 10.33 -17.90 15.66
C THR A 107 11.16 -18.87 14.82
N LYS A 108 10.59 -19.40 13.73
CA LYS A 108 11.27 -20.29 12.77
C LYS A 108 11.94 -19.54 11.61
N ASN A 109 12.04 -18.21 11.69
CA ASN A 109 12.61 -17.34 10.66
C ASN A 109 11.95 -17.50 9.27
N LYS A 110 10.70 -17.97 9.23
CA LYS A 110 9.88 -18.04 8.02
C LYS A 110 9.15 -16.71 7.87
N LEU A 111 9.86 -15.74 7.29
CA LEU A 111 9.34 -14.40 7.06
C LEU A 111 8.64 -14.34 5.69
N ALA A 112 7.40 -14.83 5.62
CA ALA A 112 6.57 -14.62 4.43
C ALA A 112 6.45 -13.12 4.10
N THR A 113 6.44 -12.27 5.13
CA THR A 113 6.55 -10.80 5.08
C THR A 113 7.74 -10.28 4.27
N ALA A 114 8.92 -10.90 4.39
CA ALA A 114 10.10 -10.48 3.64
C ALA A 114 9.99 -10.83 2.16
N ARG A 115 9.30 -11.93 1.82
CA ARG A 115 9.07 -12.31 0.41
C ARG A 115 8.09 -11.34 -0.25
N THR A 116 6.96 -11.07 0.39
CA THR A 116 5.97 -10.13 -0.16
C THR A 116 6.52 -8.71 -0.28
N TYR A 117 7.41 -8.30 0.62
CA TYR A 117 8.14 -7.04 0.50
C TYR A 117 9.01 -6.95 -0.77
N VAL A 118 9.79 -8.00 -1.09
CA VAL A 118 10.63 -8.03 -2.31
C VAL A 118 9.77 -8.09 -3.56
N GLU A 119 8.75 -8.95 -3.57
CA GLU A 119 7.82 -9.12 -4.69
C GLU A 119 7.05 -7.83 -4.98
N PHE A 120 6.64 -7.11 -3.94
CA PHE A 120 6.02 -5.80 -4.07
C PHE A 120 6.92 -4.83 -4.83
N GLN A 121 8.21 -4.74 -4.50
CA GLN A 121 9.10 -3.80 -5.21
C GLN A 121 9.24 -4.16 -6.69
N LYS A 122 9.38 -5.44 -7.02
CA LYS A 122 9.42 -5.92 -8.41
C LYS A 122 8.15 -5.52 -9.16
N SER A 123 6.99 -5.84 -8.60
CA SER A 123 5.71 -5.57 -9.25
C SER A 123 5.34 -4.08 -9.30
N TYR A 124 5.75 -3.29 -8.31
CA TYR A 124 5.37 -1.88 -8.21
C TYR A 124 6.18 -0.99 -9.17
N TYR A 125 7.50 -1.22 -9.24
CA TYR A 125 8.41 -0.46 -10.10
C TYR A 125 8.54 -1.06 -11.52
N GLY A 126 8.15 -2.31 -11.73
CA GLY A 126 8.23 -2.97 -13.04
C GLY A 126 9.64 -3.38 -13.42
N TYR A 127 10.49 -3.70 -12.43
CA TYR A 127 11.84 -4.20 -12.64
C TYR A 127 11.95 -5.67 -12.23
N ASP A 128 12.56 -6.50 -13.09
CA ASP A 128 12.76 -7.93 -12.81
C ASP A 128 13.83 -8.17 -11.73
N GLU A 129 14.86 -7.33 -11.75
CA GLU A 129 15.95 -7.31 -10.78
C GLU A 129 15.77 -6.13 -9.83
N VAL A 130 15.29 -6.43 -8.63
CA VAL A 130 15.25 -5.45 -7.54
C VAL A 130 16.07 -5.96 -6.37
N THR A 131 17.04 -5.15 -5.95
CA THR A 131 17.78 -5.34 -4.71
C THR A 131 16.95 -4.78 -3.56
N PRO A 132 16.53 -5.61 -2.58
CA PRO A 132 15.81 -5.10 -1.43
C PRO A 132 16.64 -4.08 -0.66
N LEU A 133 16.00 -3.00 -0.25
CA LEU A 133 16.65 -1.93 0.51
C LEU A 133 17.19 -2.41 1.87
N LEU A 134 16.48 -3.35 2.50
CA LEU A 134 16.82 -3.90 3.81
C LEU A 134 17.25 -5.35 3.68
N ASN A 135 18.29 -5.73 4.42
CA ASN A 135 18.60 -7.14 4.64
C ASN A 135 17.53 -7.79 5.54
N ARG A 136 17.55 -9.12 5.64
CA ARG A 136 16.50 -9.87 6.38
C ARG A 136 16.45 -9.53 7.88
N SER A 137 17.59 -9.30 8.52
CA SER A 137 17.64 -8.97 9.95
C SER A 137 17.10 -7.57 10.22
N ASP A 138 17.49 -6.60 9.39
CA ASP A 138 17.06 -5.21 9.52
C ASP A 138 15.57 -5.09 9.18
N PHE A 139 15.09 -5.82 8.17
CA PHE A 139 13.67 -5.91 7.89
C PHE A 139 12.90 -6.45 9.10
N LYS A 140 13.34 -7.56 9.70
CA LYS A 140 12.68 -8.16 10.88
C LYS A 140 12.64 -7.22 12.08
N ASN A 141 13.73 -6.49 12.32
CA ASN A 141 13.90 -5.68 13.54
C ASN A 141 13.38 -4.24 13.39
N LEU A 142 13.40 -3.68 12.18
CA LEU A 142 13.08 -2.28 11.93
C LEU A 142 11.76 -2.09 11.18
N CYS A 143 11.43 -2.98 10.24
CA CYS A 143 10.30 -2.77 9.33
C CYS A 143 9.61 -4.09 8.91
N PRO A 144 9.04 -4.88 9.84
CA PRO A 144 8.29 -6.08 9.54
C PRO A 144 6.88 -5.76 8.99
N ILE A 145 6.82 -4.99 7.91
CA ILE A 145 5.57 -4.64 7.23
C ILE A 145 5.06 -5.82 6.40
N ILE A 146 3.75 -5.87 6.23
CA ILE A 146 3.05 -6.94 5.52
C ILE A 146 2.45 -6.34 4.27
N VAL A 147 2.93 -6.77 3.09
CA VAL A 147 2.33 -6.37 1.81
C VAL A 147 1.40 -7.47 1.33
N VAL A 148 0.15 -7.10 1.03
CA VAL A 148 -0.83 -7.97 0.39
C VAL A 148 -1.11 -7.45 -1.01
N ASP A 149 -0.77 -8.26 -2.00
CA ASP A 149 -1.06 -8.00 -3.41
C ASP A 149 -2.47 -8.49 -3.75
N MET A 150 -3.30 -7.55 -4.19
CA MET A 150 -4.67 -7.81 -4.64
C MET A 150 -4.84 -7.48 -6.13
N SER A 151 -3.75 -7.32 -6.89
CA SER A 151 -3.80 -7.03 -8.33
C SER A 151 -4.57 -8.08 -9.15
N LYS A 152 -4.56 -9.34 -8.69
CA LYS A 152 -5.23 -10.49 -9.30
C LYS A 152 -6.74 -10.57 -9.00
N GLN A 153 -7.35 -9.50 -8.48
CA GLN A 153 -8.81 -9.38 -8.38
C GLN A 153 -9.49 -9.77 -9.68
N ASN A 154 -10.56 -10.57 -9.59
CA ASN A 154 -11.38 -10.87 -10.75
C ASN A 154 -11.91 -9.56 -11.36
N GLY A 155 -11.83 -9.41 -12.68
CA GLY A 155 -12.37 -8.24 -13.38
C GLY A 155 -13.88 -8.03 -13.20
N ASN A 156 -14.55 -8.99 -12.54
CA ASN A 156 -15.97 -9.00 -12.22
C ASN A 156 -16.31 -8.45 -10.83
N VAL A 157 -15.39 -7.77 -10.12
CA VAL A 157 -15.80 -6.94 -8.98
C VAL A 157 -16.76 -5.91 -9.52
N LYS A 158 -18.06 -6.22 -9.39
CA LYS A 158 -19.17 -5.38 -9.84
C LYS A 158 -18.95 -3.99 -9.28
N MET A 159 -19.38 -2.99 -10.04
CA MET A 159 -19.37 -1.57 -9.69
C MET A 159 -20.22 -1.29 -8.44
N SER A 160 -19.78 -1.78 -7.28
CA SER A 160 -20.46 -1.69 -6.00
C SER A 160 -19.55 -1.04 -4.97
N THR A 161 -20.14 -0.67 -3.84
CA THR A 161 -19.42 -0.24 -2.64
C THR A 161 -18.23 -1.16 -2.36
N VAL A 162 -17.07 -0.57 -2.14
CA VAL A 162 -15.83 -1.25 -1.74
C VAL A 162 -15.82 -1.32 -0.22
N ASP A 163 -15.95 -2.52 0.35
CA ASP A 163 -15.74 -2.83 1.77
C ASP A 163 -14.38 -3.52 1.94
N LEU A 164 -13.46 -2.84 2.63
CA LEU A 164 -12.13 -3.33 2.94
C LEU A 164 -12.06 -3.68 4.42
N ARG A 165 -11.79 -4.94 4.72
CA ARG A 165 -11.63 -5.46 6.09
C ARG A 165 -10.35 -6.25 6.21
N ILE A 166 -9.66 -6.10 7.32
CA ILE A 166 -8.43 -6.83 7.63
C ILE A 166 -8.69 -7.69 8.85
N GLU A 167 -8.42 -8.99 8.74
CA GLU A 167 -8.39 -9.92 9.85
C GLU A 167 -6.95 -10.23 10.23
N LEU A 168 -6.68 -10.12 11.52
CA LEU A 168 -5.38 -10.30 12.12
C LEU A 168 -5.44 -11.50 13.05
N GLU A 169 -4.40 -12.34 13.00
CA GLU A 169 -4.15 -13.43 13.94
C GLU A 169 -2.68 -13.39 14.35
N ALA A 170 -2.43 -13.40 15.65
CA ALA A 170 -1.10 -13.41 16.24
C ALA A 170 -0.94 -14.61 17.18
N ASP A 171 0.30 -15.07 17.34
CA ASP A 171 0.62 -16.16 18.27
C ASP A 171 0.44 -15.74 19.73
N GLU A 172 0.57 -14.45 20.02
CA GLU A 172 0.41 -13.86 21.35
C GLU A 172 -0.53 -12.65 21.28
N ALA A 173 -1.09 -12.28 22.43
CA ALA A 173 -1.94 -11.09 22.52
C ALA A 173 -1.18 -9.84 22.09
N PHE A 174 -1.84 -8.95 21.34
CA PHE A 174 -1.25 -7.67 20.95
C PHE A 174 -0.78 -6.90 22.18
N PRO A 175 0.46 -6.40 22.21
CA PRO A 175 0.95 -5.61 23.33
C PRO A 175 0.08 -4.37 23.60
N ALA A 176 0.07 -3.90 24.85
CA ALA A 176 -0.58 -2.65 25.20
C ALA A 176 -0.07 -1.48 24.34
N SER A 177 -0.96 -0.54 24.00
CA SER A 177 -0.60 0.64 23.20
C SER A 177 -0.06 0.32 21.80
N THR A 178 -0.54 -0.77 21.19
CA THR A 178 -0.23 -1.09 19.79
C THR A 178 -1.22 -0.40 18.85
N SER A 179 -0.70 0.39 17.92
CA SER A 179 -1.45 0.97 16.81
C SER A 179 -1.19 0.17 15.53
N ALA A 180 -2.22 -0.03 14.72
CA ALA A 180 -2.09 -0.63 13.39
C ALA A 180 -2.24 0.46 12.32
N TYR A 181 -1.43 0.38 11.28
CA TYR A 181 -1.45 1.26 10.13
C TYR A 181 -1.73 0.43 8.89
N CYS A 182 -2.63 0.91 8.04
CA CYS A 182 -2.95 0.32 6.75
C CYS A 182 -2.78 1.39 5.67
N LEU A 183 -1.80 1.21 4.79
CA LEU A 183 -1.63 2.02 3.59
C LEU A 183 -2.26 1.28 2.41
N ILE A 184 -3.28 1.89 1.81
CA ILE A 184 -3.97 1.37 0.65
C ILE A 184 -3.42 2.08 -0.58
N LEU A 185 -2.99 1.32 -1.58
CA LEU A 185 -2.54 1.85 -2.87
C LEU A 185 -3.61 1.54 -3.92
N HIS A 186 -4.10 2.59 -4.58
CA HIS A 186 -5.11 2.48 -5.63
C HIS A 186 -4.49 2.82 -6.99
N ASP A 187 -4.81 2.02 -8.00
CA ASP A 187 -4.60 2.43 -9.39
C ASP A 187 -5.82 3.26 -9.82
N GLN A 188 -5.56 4.47 -10.30
CA GLN A 188 -6.57 5.41 -10.78
C GLN A 188 -6.19 5.93 -12.17
N ILE A 189 -7.19 6.40 -12.91
CA ILE A 189 -6.98 7.12 -14.16
C ILE A 189 -7.43 8.55 -13.93
N ILE A 190 -6.52 9.50 -14.16
CA ILE A 190 -6.81 10.93 -14.11
C ILE A 190 -6.76 11.51 -15.51
N THR A 191 -7.50 12.58 -15.71
CA THR A 191 -7.43 13.40 -16.91
C THR A 191 -6.83 14.75 -16.55
N TYR A 192 -5.79 15.13 -17.29
CA TYR A 192 -5.10 16.40 -17.13
C TYR A 192 -5.31 17.25 -18.38
N ASN A 193 -5.82 18.47 -18.21
CA ASN A 193 -5.96 19.41 -19.31
C ASN A 193 -4.74 20.34 -19.35
N PRO A 194 -3.87 20.21 -20.37
CA PRO A 194 -2.65 21.02 -20.45
C PRO A 194 -2.90 22.50 -20.76
N PHE A 195 -4.11 22.87 -21.22
CA PHE A 195 -4.44 24.26 -21.56
C PHE A 195 -4.78 25.10 -20.34
N ASN A 196 -5.59 24.58 -19.41
CA ASN A 196 -6.04 25.30 -18.21
C ASN A 196 -5.48 24.73 -16.90
N GLY A 197 -4.73 23.63 -16.95
CA GLY A 197 -4.14 22.97 -15.79
C GLY A 197 -5.12 22.12 -14.96
N GLU A 198 -6.35 21.91 -15.44
CA GLU A 198 -7.38 21.18 -14.71
C GLU A 198 -7.04 19.69 -14.60
N VAL A 199 -7.24 19.11 -13.41
CA VAL A 199 -7.08 17.68 -13.13
C VAL A 199 -8.42 17.11 -12.68
N ARG A 200 -8.92 16.08 -13.36
CA ARG A 200 -10.13 15.36 -12.95
C ARG A 200 -9.82 13.88 -12.77
N THR A 201 -10.22 13.33 -11.62
CA THR A 201 -10.26 11.88 -11.38
C THR A 201 -11.47 11.30 -12.10
N LEU A 202 -11.27 10.25 -12.88
CA LEU A 202 -12.36 9.49 -13.51
C LEU A 202 -13.03 8.54 -12.52
#